data_AF-A0A967SPL8-F1
#
_entry.id   AF-A0A967SPL8-F1
#
_cell.length_a   1.000
_cell.length_b   1.000
_cell.length_c   1.000
_cell.angle_alpha   90.00
_cell.angle_beta   90.00
_cell.angle_gamma   90.00
#
_symmetry.space_group_name_H-M   'P 1'
#
loop_
_entity.id
_entity.type
_entity.pdbx_description
1 polymer ?
#
loop_
_entity_poly.entity_id
_entity_poly.type
_entity_poly.pdbx_seq_one_letter_code
_entity_poly.pdbx_strand_id
1 'polypeptide(L)' 'PDAIDRLRATIPDDLDIEVIGLTVKYPQGAEKMLIKAVTGREVPSGKLPMHVGAVVQNVGSIAAIA' A
#
# COMPACT_ATOMS: atom_id res chain seq x y z
N PRO A 1 8.20 1.27 20.27
CA PRO A 1 8.16 0.16 19.28
C PRO A 1 8.11 0.74 17.86
N ASP A 2 8.92 0.20 16.95
CA ASP A 2 8.88 0.58 15.53
C ASP A 2 7.59 0.03 14.88
N ALA A 3 6.93 0.84 14.05
CA ALA A 3 5.64 0.49 13.46
C ALA A 3 5.76 -0.64 12.43
N ILE A 4 6.85 -0.66 11.65
CA ILE A 4 7.07 -1.68 10.61
C ILE A 4 7.27 -3.03 11.28
N ASP A 5 8.11 -3.08 12.31
CA ASP A 5 8.39 -4.31 13.05
C ASP A 5 7.12 -4.87 13.70
N ARG A 6 6.29 -3.99 14.27
CA ARG A 6 5.02 -4.40 14.89
C ARG A 6 4.04 -4.98 13.86
N LEU A 7 3.93 -4.37 12.68
CA LEU A 7 3.04 -4.86 11.63
C LEU A 7 3.50 -6.22 11.09
N ARG A 8 4.82 -6.41 10.90
CA ARG A 8 5.39 -7.69 10.45
C ARG A 8 5.14 -8.82 11.43
N ALA A 9 5.27 -8.56 12.73
CA ALA A 9 5.04 -9.56 13.77
C ALA A 9 3.58 -9.99 13.93
N THR A 10 2.64 -9.32 13.25
CA THR A 10 1.19 -9.59 13.34
C THR A 10 0.58 -10.08 12.03
N ILE A 11 1.40 -10.40 11.02
CA ILE A 11 0.91 -10.96 9.75
C ILE A 11 0.36 -12.38 10.03
N PRO A 12 -0.90 -12.68 9.65
CA PRO A 12 -1.45 -14.03 9.76
C PRO A 12 -0.77 -15.01 8.79
N ASP A 13 -0.55 -16.25 9.23
CA ASP A 13 0.10 -17.28 8.41
C ASP A 13 -0.76 -17.79 7.25
N ASP A 14 -2.08 -17.54 7.30
CA ASP A 14 -3.08 -18.00 6.33
C ASP A 14 -3.40 -16.96 5.24
N LEU A 15 -2.77 -15.78 5.29
CA LEU A 15 -2.98 -14.70 4.31
C LEU A 15 -1.68 -14.32 3.60
N ASP A 16 -1.78 -14.06 2.30
CA ASP A 16 -0.68 -13.56 1.47
C ASP A 16 -0.55 -12.04 1.63
N ILE A 17 0.14 -11.60 2.69
CA ILE A 17 0.33 -10.19 3.05
C ILE A 17 1.82 -9.88 3.21
N GLU A 18 2.24 -8.74 2.65
CA GLU A 18 3.61 -8.21 2.79
C GLU A 18 3.61 -6.80 3.37
N VAL A 19 4.53 -6.53 4.31
CA VAL A 19 4.77 -5.19 4.87
C VAL A 19 6.06 -4.60 4.27
N ILE A 20 5.87 -3.58 3.42
CA ILE A 20 6.93 -2.93 2.66
C ILE A 20 7.19 -1.53 3.22
N GLY A 21 8.41 -1.30 3.71
CA GLY A 21 8.89 0.05 4.04
C GLY A 21 9.24 0.83 2.77
N LEU A 22 8.73 2.06 2.64
CA LEU A 22 8.96 2.90 1.46
C LEU A 22 9.98 4.00 1.76
N THR A 23 10.67 4.47 0.72
CA THR A 23 11.59 5.62 0.83
C THR A 23 10.82 6.87 1.25
N VAL A 24 11.38 7.61 2.21
CA VAL A 24 10.85 8.91 2.62
C VAL A 24 11.13 9.93 1.51
N LYS A 25 10.11 10.20 0.69
CA LYS A 25 10.17 11.23 -0.34
C LYS A 25 8.81 11.88 -0.54
N TYR A 26 8.81 13.11 -1.03
CA TYR A 26 7.59 13.79 -1.45
C TYR A 26 7.54 13.89 -2.99
N PRO A 27 6.41 13.53 -3.64
CA PRO A 27 5.20 12.94 -3.07
C PRO A 27 5.26 11.39 -3.06
N GLN A 28 5.42 10.73 -1.90
CA GLN A 28 5.29 9.26 -1.80
C GLN A 28 3.88 8.79 -1.44
N GLY A 29 3.12 9.60 -0.70
CA GLY A 29 1.77 9.23 -0.24
C GLY A 29 0.67 9.32 -1.31
N ALA A 30 0.99 9.81 -2.51
CA ALA A 30 0.02 9.86 -3.61
C ALA A 30 -0.25 8.44 -4.14
N GLU A 31 -1.52 8.13 -4.42
CA GLU A 31 -1.98 6.81 -4.83
C GLU A 31 -1.15 6.20 -5.98
N LYS A 32 -0.93 6.96 -7.06
CA LYS A 32 -0.13 6.51 -8.20
C LYS A 32 1.33 6.19 -7.83
N MET A 33 1.88 6.90 -6.84
CA MET A 33 3.26 6.70 -6.37
C MET A 33 3.37 5.47 -5.49
N LEU A 34 2.35 5.18 -4.66
CA LEU A 34 2.26 3.94 -3.91
C LEU A 34 2.16 2.72 -4.83
N ILE A 35 1.28 2.76 -5.83
CA ILE A 35 1.12 1.67 -6.80
C ILE A 35 2.44 1.38 -7.52
N LYS A 36 3.13 2.42 -8.01
CA LYS A 36 4.43 2.25 -8.67
C LYS A 36 5.49 1.70 -7.72
N ALA A 37 5.59 2.22 -6.50
CA ALA A 37 6.61 1.80 -5.54
C ALA A 37 6.43 0.36 -5.05
N VAL A 38 5.19 -0.09 -4.88
CA VAL A 38 4.87 -1.43 -4.35
C VAL A 38 4.78 -2.49 -5.46
N THR A 39 4.17 -2.15 -6.59
CA THR A 39 3.83 -3.14 -7.63
C THR A 39 4.66 -3.02 -8.90
N GLY A 40 5.44 -1.93 -9.06
CA GLY A 40 6.12 -1.58 -10.31
C GLY A 40 5.20 -1.11 -11.44
N ARG A 41 3.88 -1.06 -11.23
CA ARG A 41 2.90 -0.69 -12.26
C ARG A 41 2.69 0.82 -12.29
N GLU A 42 2.56 1.39 -13.49
CA GLU A 42 2.21 2.80 -13.68
C GLU A 42 0.75 2.97 -14.07
N VAL A 43 0.01 3.79 -13.34
CA VAL A 43 -1.37 4.15 -13.70
C VAL A 43 -1.33 5.19 -14.82
N PRO A 44 -1.83 4.88 -16.04
CA PRO A 44 -1.78 5.82 -17.15
C PRO A 44 -2.54 7.11 -16.86
N SER A 45 -2.21 8.18 -17.58
CA SER A 45 -2.93 9.44 -17.45
C SER A 45 -4.43 9.27 -17.73
N GLY A 46 -5.28 9.86 -16.90
CA GLY A 46 -6.74 9.74 -16.99
C GLY A 46 -7.33 8.36 -16.68
N LYS A 47 -6.51 7.37 -16.28
CA LYS A 47 -6.98 6.03 -15.89
C LYS A 47 -7.03 5.88 -14.38
N LEU A 48 -7.84 4.91 -13.94
CA LEU A 48 -8.03 4.55 -12.54
C LEU A 48 -7.07 3.42 -12.11
N PRO A 49 -6.71 3.32 -10.83
CA PRO A 49 -5.92 2.21 -10.25
C PRO A 49 -6.38 0.82 -10.66
N MET A 50 -7.69 0.60 -10.77
CA MET A 50 -8.26 -0.68 -11.17
C MET A 50 -7.84 -1.13 -12.58
N HIS A 51 -7.46 -0.20 -13.46
CA HIS A 51 -6.95 -0.54 -14.79
C HIS A 51 -5.58 -1.22 -14.74
N VAL A 52 -4.85 -1.12 -13.62
CA VAL A 52 -3.61 -1.85 -13.38
C VAL A 52 -3.77 -2.91 -12.30
N GLY A 53 -5.00 -3.30 -11.96
CA GLY A 53 -5.29 -4.33 -10.95
C GLY A 53 -4.84 -3.94 -9.54
N ALA A 54 -5.02 -2.66 -9.17
CA ALA A 54 -4.70 -2.16 -7.84
C ALA A 54 -5.91 -1.50 -7.17
N VAL A 55 -6.02 -1.71 -5.87
CA VAL A 55 -6.91 -0.97 -4.96
C VAL A 55 -6.03 -0.40 -3.86
N VAL A 56 -6.20 0.89 -3.58
CA VAL A 56 -5.44 1.58 -2.51
C VAL A 56 -6.43 2.08 -1.48
N GLN A 57 -6.19 1.73 -0.22
CA GLN A 57 -7.04 2.13 0.89
C GLN A 57 -6.20 2.80 1.98
N ASN A 58 -6.73 3.87 2.55
CA ASN A 58 -6.12 4.49 3.72
C ASN A 58 -6.34 3.59 4.95
N VAL A 59 -5.35 3.57 5.84
CA VAL A 59 -5.40 2.78 7.09
C VAL A 59 -6.62 3.11 7.96
N GLY A 60 -7.04 4.37 8.04
CA GLY A 60 -8.22 4.78 8.81
C GLY A 60 -9.53 4.24 8.24
N SER A 61 -9.64 4.16 6.91
CA SER A 61 -10.80 3.55 6.24
C SER A 61 -10.86 2.05 6.51
N ILE A 62 -9.73 1.35 6.45
CA ILE A 62 -9.68 -0.09 6.77
C ILE A 62 -10.00 -0.35 8.24
N ALA A 63 -9.46 0.47 9.15
CA ALA A 63 -9.71 0.33 10.59
C ALA A 63 -11.19 0.54 10.95
N ALA A 64 -11.95 1.32 10.17
CA ALA A 64 -13.38 1.52 10.39
C ALA A 64 -14.26 0.33 9.94
N ILE A 65 -13.70 -0.63 9.19
CA ILE A 65 -14.40 -1.83 8.69
C ILE A 65 -14.09 -3.07 9.56
N ALA A 66 -12.98 -3.03 10.31
CA ALA A 66 -12.46 -4.14 11.09
C ALA A 66 -13.30 -4.48 12.34
#